data_AF-A0AB39VES6-F1
#
_entry.id   AF-A0AB39VES6-F1
#
_cell.length_a   1.000
_cell.length_b   1.000
_cell.length_c   1.000
_cell.angle_alpha   90.00
_cell.angle_beta   90.00
_cell.angle_gamma   90.00
#
_symmetry.space_group_name_H-M   'P 1'
#
loop_
_entity.id
_entity.type
_entity.pdbx_description
1 polymer ?
#
loop_
_entity_poly.entity_id
_entity_poly.type
_entity_poly.pdbx_seq_one_letter_code
_entity_poly.pdbx_strand_id
1 'polypeptide(L)'
;MENKTVEELVKENKNNMVTTTQLRQLLSNSVIVKNKISSKILKKKDKLSDDLLNDVKYLLIKHTYQCGRESKVKEFDKKFEISERLKKIKTKEDFDIFYRYLEEIVAYVKYYIG
;
A
#
# COMPACT_ATOMS: atom_id res chain seq x y z
N MET A 1 -19.67 -9.03 -2.12
CA MET A 1 -19.03 -7.83 -2.70
C MET A 1 -18.25 -8.30 -3.90
N GLU A 2 -18.60 -7.85 -5.10
CA GLU A 2 -17.81 -8.12 -6.31
C GLU A 2 -16.34 -7.74 -6.06
N ASN A 3 -15.42 -8.63 -6.42
CA ASN A 3 -14.00 -8.35 -6.41
C ASN A 3 -13.69 -7.35 -7.52
N LYS A 4 -13.85 -6.06 -7.22
CA LYS A 4 -13.47 -4.98 -8.14
C LYS A 4 -11.96 -4.99 -8.34
N THR A 5 -11.56 -4.81 -9.58
CA THR A 5 -10.16 -4.61 -9.98
C THR A 5 -9.66 -3.25 -9.48
N VAL A 6 -8.33 -3.08 -9.40
CA VAL A 6 -7.75 -1.76 -9.06
C VAL A 6 -8.15 -0.69 -10.07
N GLU A 7 -8.20 -1.06 -11.34
CA GLU A 7 -8.62 -0.18 -12.42
C GLU A 7 -10.04 0.38 -12.19
N GLU A 8 -11.00 -0.48 -11.87
CA GLU A 8 -12.37 -0.07 -11.57
C GLU A 8 -12.43 0.83 -10.33
N LEU A 9 -11.68 0.48 -9.27
CA LEU A 9 -11.59 1.30 -8.06
C LEU A 9 -11.04 2.71 -8.36
N VAL A 10 -10.01 2.81 -9.21
CA VAL A 10 -9.43 4.10 -9.62
C VAL A 10 -10.41 4.92 -10.45
N LYS A 11 -11.09 4.30 -11.43
CA LYS A 11 -12.10 4.97 -12.26
C LYS A 11 -13.26 5.50 -11.42
N GLU A 12 -13.77 4.70 -10.49
CA GLU A 12 -14.84 5.12 -9.56
C GLU A 12 -14.40 6.22 -8.60
N ASN A 13 -13.14 6.20 -8.16
CA ASN A 13 -12.62 7.17 -7.21
C ASN A 13 -12.01 8.42 -7.86
N LYS A 14 -12.18 8.61 -9.18
CA LYS A 14 -11.52 9.68 -9.96
C LYS A 14 -11.60 11.07 -9.31
N ASN A 15 -12.76 11.46 -8.80
CA ASN A 15 -12.98 12.79 -8.22
C ASN A 15 -12.51 12.92 -6.76
N ASN A 16 -12.28 11.79 -6.08
CA ASN A 16 -11.90 11.71 -4.68
C ASN A 16 -10.50 11.10 -4.50
N MET A 17 -9.69 11.10 -5.56
CA MET A 17 -8.35 10.55 -5.49
C MET A 17 -7.42 11.44 -4.67
N VAL A 18 -6.50 10.80 -3.95
CA VAL A 18 -5.36 11.49 -3.34
C VAL A 18 -4.45 12.06 -4.43
N THR A 19 -3.64 13.05 -4.05
CA THR A 19 -2.67 13.66 -4.97
C THR A 19 -1.58 12.66 -5.36
N THR A 20 -0.96 12.88 -6.52
CA THR A 20 0.19 12.09 -6.97
C THR A 20 1.36 12.15 -5.98
N THR A 21 1.54 13.27 -5.27
CA THR A 21 2.53 13.42 -4.20
C THR A 21 2.25 12.48 -3.02
N GLN A 22 1.01 12.39 -2.56
CA GLN A 22 0.62 11.51 -1.46
C GLN A 22 0.77 10.03 -1.83
N LEU A 23 0.38 9.66 -3.04
CA LEU A 23 0.61 8.32 -3.59
C LEU A 23 2.10 7.97 -3.67
N ARG A 24 2.92 8.89 -4.19
CA ARG A 24 4.37 8.70 -4.26
C ARG A 24 4.97 8.57 -2.87
N GLN A 25 4.50 9.33 -1.88
CA GLN A 25 4.98 9.23 -0.50
C GLN A 25 4.67 7.85 0.11
N LEU A 26 3.47 7.31 -0.11
CA LEU A 26 3.11 5.95 0.32
C LEU A 26 3.98 4.89 -0.37
N LEU A 27 4.16 5.01 -1.69
CA LEU A 27 5.01 4.09 -2.46
C LEU A 27 6.47 4.16 -1.99
N SER A 28 7.04 5.35 -1.82
CA SER A 28 8.42 5.53 -1.35
C SER A 28 8.65 4.93 0.05
N ASN A 29 7.71 5.12 0.99
CA ASN A 29 7.79 4.46 2.30
C ASN A 29 7.74 2.93 2.17
N SER A 30 6.94 2.42 1.23
CA SER A 30 6.82 0.98 0.97
C SER A 30 8.08 0.40 0.30
N VAL A 31 8.74 1.15 -0.57
CA VAL A 31 10.03 0.77 -1.19
C VAL A 31 11.12 0.55 -0.14
N ILE A 32 11.17 1.39 0.90
CA ILE A 32 12.16 1.24 1.99
C ILE A 32 12.00 -0.14 2.65
N VAL A 33 10.76 -0.53 2.96
CA VAL A 33 10.47 -1.85 3.57
C VAL A 33 10.75 -2.97 2.57
N LYS A 34 10.37 -2.81 1.28
CA LYS A 34 10.67 -3.77 0.22
C LYS A 34 12.16 -4.07 0.11
N ASN A 35 13.01 -3.03 0.13
CA ASN A 35 14.44 -3.17 0.03
C ASN A 35 15.03 -3.95 1.22
N LYS A 36 14.52 -3.71 2.44
CA LYS A 36 14.91 -4.46 3.64
C LYS A 36 14.48 -5.93 3.58
N ILE A 37 13.28 -6.23 3.09
CA ILE A 37 12.82 -7.62 2.91
C ILE A 37 13.64 -8.31 1.82
N SER A 38 13.93 -7.61 0.72
CA SER A 38 14.66 -8.16 -0.44
C SER A 38 16.13 -8.43 -0.15
N SER A 39 16.73 -7.74 0.83
CA SER A 39 18.11 -8.01 1.25
C SER A 39 18.26 -9.27 2.10
N LYS A 40 17.15 -9.89 2.53
CA LYS A 40 17.15 -11.17 3.25
C LYS A 40 16.94 -12.33 2.28
N ILE A 41 17.62 -13.45 2.56
CA ILE A 41 17.43 -14.70 1.81
C ILE A 41 16.14 -15.37 2.33
N LEU A 42 15.00 -14.93 1.81
CA LEU A 42 13.66 -15.43 2.16
C LEU A 42 12.97 -16.03 0.93
N LYS A 43 12.39 -17.23 1.08
CA LYS A 43 11.42 -17.82 0.15
C LYS A 43 10.08 -17.10 0.30
N LYS A 44 9.21 -17.25 -0.70
CA LYS A 44 7.89 -16.58 -0.73
C LYS A 44 7.05 -16.81 0.53
N LYS A 45 6.97 -18.07 0.98
CA LYS A 45 6.15 -18.48 2.14
C LYS A 45 6.83 -18.28 3.49
N ASP A 46 8.06 -17.78 3.51
CA ASP A 46 8.77 -17.55 4.76
C ASP A 46 8.13 -16.39 5.51
N LYS A 47 7.94 -16.59 6.82
CA LYS A 47 7.47 -15.52 7.71
C LYS A 47 8.53 -14.42 7.78
N LEU A 48 8.06 -13.18 7.82
CA LEU A 48 8.92 -12.05 8.13
C LEU A 48 9.41 -12.18 9.58
N SER A 49 10.68 -11.81 9.82
CA SER A 49 11.20 -11.70 11.17
C SER A 49 10.50 -10.57 11.92
N ASP A 50 10.58 -10.57 13.25
CA ASP A 50 9.98 -9.53 14.09
C ASP A 50 10.46 -8.12 13.70
N ASP A 51 11.73 -7.97 13.34
CA ASP A 51 12.29 -6.70 12.84
C ASP A 51 11.60 -6.22 11.55
N LEU A 52 11.36 -7.14 10.59
CA LEU A 52 10.69 -6.80 9.33
C LEU A 52 9.19 -6.55 9.55
N LEU A 53 8.55 -7.27 10.46
CA LEU A 53 7.17 -7.01 10.86
C LEU A 53 7.05 -5.64 11.57
N ASN A 54 8.05 -5.24 12.36
CA ASN A 54 8.11 -3.91 12.95
C ASN A 54 8.27 -2.81 11.89
N ASP A 55 9.05 -3.05 10.83
CA ASP A 55 9.12 -2.14 9.69
C ASP A 55 7.76 -1.98 8.97
N VAL A 56 7.04 -3.08 8.75
CA VAL A 56 5.67 -3.05 8.19
C VAL A 56 4.71 -2.32 9.14
N LYS A 57 4.81 -2.55 10.45
CA LYS A 57 4.02 -1.85 11.47
C LYS A 57 4.31 -0.35 11.47
N TYR A 58 5.57 0.04 11.28
CA TYR A 58 5.93 1.44 11.19
C TYR A 58 5.41 2.11 9.91
N LEU A 59 5.40 1.39 8.78
CA LEU A 59 4.71 1.82 7.55
C LEU A 59 3.21 2.06 7.80
N LEU A 60 2.54 1.14 8.50
CA LEU A 60 1.13 1.29 8.90
C LEU A 60 0.91 2.53 9.80
N ILE A 61 1.77 2.77 10.79
CA ILE A 61 1.69 3.94 11.67
C ILE A 61 1.79 5.23 10.86
N LYS A 62 2.78 5.33 9.95
CA LYS A 62 2.95 6.49 9.07
C LYS A 62 1.71 6.75 8.22
N HIS A 63 1.17 5.71 7.59
CA HIS A 63 -0.04 5.83 6.75
C HIS A 63 -1.27 6.22 7.58
N THR A 64 -1.45 5.60 8.75
CA THR A 64 -2.54 5.93 9.70
C THR A 64 -2.47 7.38 10.15
N TYR A 65 -1.27 7.90 10.42
CA TYR A 65 -1.08 9.30 10.77
C TYR A 65 -1.48 10.25 9.63
N GLN A 66 -1.13 9.93 8.37
CA GLN A 66 -1.59 10.72 7.23
C GLN A 66 -3.12 10.66 7.06
N CYS A 67 -3.74 9.51 7.29
CA CYS A 67 -5.20 9.39 7.32
C CYS A 67 -5.83 10.27 8.42
N GLY A 68 -5.15 10.45 9.55
CA GLY A 68 -5.61 11.34 10.62
C GLY A 68 -5.46 12.83 10.28
N ARG A 69 -4.45 13.19 9.49
CA ARG A 69 -4.19 14.58 9.06
C ARG A 69 -5.04 15.03 7.88
N GLU A 70 -5.33 14.12 6.96
CA GLU A 70 -5.95 14.46 5.68
C GLU A 70 -7.14 13.53 5.40
N SER A 71 -8.35 14.08 5.40
CA SER A 71 -9.60 13.33 5.20
C SER A 71 -9.62 12.55 3.88
N LYS A 72 -9.09 13.13 2.79
CA LYS A 72 -8.97 12.45 1.50
C LYS A 72 -8.09 11.20 1.56
N VAL A 73 -7.01 11.22 2.34
CA VAL A 73 -6.14 10.04 2.52
C VAL A 73 -6.89 8.94 3.28
N LYS A 74 -7.71 9.31 4.27
CA LYS A 74 -8.58 8.38 4.99
C LYS A 74 -9.66 7.76 4.09
N GLU A 75 -10.25 8.54 3.18
CA GLU A 75 -11.22 8.03 2.22
C GLU A 75 -10.57 7.09 1.20
N PHE A 76 -9.38 7.44 0.71
CA PHE A 76 -8.56 6.57 -0.11
C PHE A 76 -8.21 5.27 0.62
N ASP A 77 -7.79 5.34 1.89
CA ASP A 77 -7.52 4.15 2.71
C ASP A 77 -8.74 3.23 2.82
N LYS A 78 -9.95 3.79 3.04
CA LYS A 78 -11.19 3.01 3.08
C LYS A 78 -11.52 2.36 1.74
N LYS A 79 -11.32 3.07 0.62
CA LYS A 79 -11.67 2.58 -0.73
C LYS A 79 -10.71 1.50 -1.22
N PHE A 80 -9.41 1.63 -0.90
CA PHE A 80 -8.35 0.72 -1.37
C PHE A 80 -7.86 -0.26 -0.29
N GLU A 81 -8.40 -0.15 0.93
CA GLU A 81 -8.12 -1.03 2.08
C GLU A 81 -6.61 -1.12 2.42
N ILE A 82 -5.87 -0.01 2.28
CA ILE A 82 -4.40 0.00 2.43
C ILE A 82 -3.99 -0.46 3.83
N SER A 83 -4.59 0.12 4.87
CA SER A 83 -4.29 -0.24 6.28
C SER A 83 -4.65 -1.69 6.58
N GLU A 84 -5.77 -2.19 6.06
CA GLU A 84 -6.21 -3.57 6.28
C GLU A 84 -5.30 -4.58 5.57
N ARG A 85 -4.81 -4.26 4.38
CA ARG A 85 -3.81 -5.08 3.68
C ARG A 85 -2.49 -5.11 4.43
N LEU A 86 -2.01 -3.95 4.92
CA LEU A 86 -0.79 -3.87 5.74
C LEU A 86 -0.87 -4.73 7.01
N LYS A 87 -2.00 -4.71 7.74
CA LYS A 87 -2.21 -5.52 8.95
C LYS A 87 -2.17 -7.03 8.71
N LYS A 88 -2.47 -7.49 7.49
CA LYS A 88 -2.51 -8.92 7.13
C LYS A 88 -1.15 -9.49 6.74
N ILE A 89 -0.14 -8.65 6.53
CA ILE A 89 1.19 -9.09 6.09
C ILE A 89 1.88 -9.90 7.19
N LYS A 90 2.25 -11.15 6.86
CA LYS A 90 3.00 -12.04 7.76
C LYS A 90 4.22 -12.66 7.07
N THR A 91 4.15 -12.80 5.75
CA THR A 91 5.17 -13.46 4.92
C THR A 91 5.74 -12.51 3.87
N LYS A 92 6.84 -12.91 3.24
CA LYS A 92 7.39 -12.20 2.08
C LYS A 92 6.35 -12.07 0.95
N GLU A 93 5.63 -13.15 0.66
CA GLU A 93 4.61 -13.17 -0.38
C GLU A 93 3.47 -12.18 -0.10
N ASP A 94 3.01 -12.08 1.16
CA ASP A 94 1.97 -11.10 1.52
C ASP A 94 2.44 -9.67 1.23
N PHE A 95 3.69 -9.35 1.59
CA PHE A 95 4.27 -8.03 1.34
C PHE A 95 4.43 -7.78 -0.17
N ASP A 96 4.92 -8.76 -0.94
CA ASP A 96 5.09 -8.63 -2.39
C ASP A 96 3.73 -8.42 -3.10
N ILE A 97 2.67 -9.08 -2.64
CA ILE A 97 1.30 -8.89 -3.14
C ILE A 97 0.82 -7.47 -2.82
N PHE A 98 1.01 -7.01 -1.57
CA PHE A 98 0.66 -5.64 -1.17
C PHE A 98 1.43 -4.60 -2.00
N TYR A 99 2.73 -4.80 -2.20
CA TYR A 99 3.56 -3.87 -2.94
C TYR A 99 3.15 -3.79 -4.42
N ARG A 100 2.90 -4.92 -5.08
CA ARG A 100 2.36 -4.94 -6.45
C ARG A 100 1.00 -4.25 -6.55
N TYR A 101 0.15 -4.42 -5.55
CA TYR A 101 -1.15 -3.74 -5.48
C TYR A 101 -0.97 -2.20 -5.41
N LEU A 102 0.01 -1.69 -4.66
CA LEU A 102 0.34 -0.26 -4.68
C LEU A 102 0.87 0.21 -6.05
N GLU A 103 1.74 -0.57 -6.69
CA GLU A 103 2.24 -0.25 -8.03
C GLU A 103 1.09 -0.16 -9.06
N GLU A 104 0.14 -1.09 -8.99
CA GLU A 104 -1.04 -1.11 -9.83
C GLU A 104 -1.92 0.14 -9.63
N ILE A 105 -2.15 0.56 -8.38
CA ILE A 105 -2.89 1.80 -8.08
C ILE A 105 -2.15 2.99 -8.71
N VAL A 106 -0.85 3.11 -8.47
CA VAL A 106 -0.05 4.24 -8.99
C VAL A 106 -0.08 4.28 -10.51
N ALA A 107 0.03 3.12 -11.18
CA ALA A 107 -0.04 3.02 -12.63
C ALA A 107 -1.40 3.48 -13.17
N TYR A 108 -2.51 2.99 -12.62
CA TYR A 108 -3.84 3.38 -13.09
C TYR A 108 -4.20 4.83 -12.74
N VAL A 109 -3.76 5.35 -11.59
CA VAL A 109 -3.90 6.78 -11.28
C VAL A 109 -3.16 7.61 -12.30
N LYS A 110 -1.91 7.24 -12.61
CA LYS A 110 -1.12 7.97 -13.60
C LYS A 110 -1.75 7.93 -14.99
N TYR A 111 -2.37 6.80 -15.36
CA TYR A 111 -3.02 6.63 -16.65
C TYR A 111 -4.36 7.36 -16.77
N TYR A 112 -5.22 7.32 -15.75
CA TYR A 112 -6.60 7.85 -15.83
C TYR A 112 -6.81 9.24 -15.23
N ILE A 113 -5.94 9.67 -14.32
CA ILE A 113 -6.12 10.91 -13.53
C ILE A 113 -5.06 11.95 -13.89
N GLY A 114 -3.80 11.53 -14.06
CA GLY A 114 -2.68 12.39 -14.47
C GLY A 114 -1.67 12.68 -13.37
#